data_AF-A0A1I1EV75-F1
#
_entry.id   AF-A0A1I1EV75-F1
#
_cell.length_a   1.000
_cell.length_b   1.000
_cell.length_c   1.000
_cell.angle_alpha   90.00
_cell.angle_beta   90.00
_cell.angle_gamma   90.00
#
_symmetry.space_group_name_H-M   'P 1'
#
loop_
_entity.id
_entity.type
_entity.pdbx_description
1 polymer ?
#
loop_
_entity_poly.entity_id
_entity_poly.type
_entity_poly.pdbx_seq_one_letter_code
_entity_poly.pdbx_strand_id
1 'polypeptide(L)'
;MDNLLNEAIGLAAVMSPVILIFVQLIKTADLDKRWLPLISIVLGIAVGIVFAIAGNADLFLYGLAGFLSGAASSGLYDGIQSIRKGE
;
A
#
# COMPACT_ATOMS: atom_id res chain seq x y z
N MET A 1 -20.08 -5.51 4.51
CA MET A 1 -18.99 -5.01 3.65
C MET A 1 -18.56 -3.62 4.07
N ASP A 2 -19.48 -2.70 4.36
CA ASP A 2 -19.15 -1.32 4.78
C ASP A 2 -18.29 -1.25 6.06
N ASN A 3 -18.60 -2.06 7.07
CA ASN A 3 -17.79 -2.11 8.30
C ASN A 3 -16.35 -2.60 8.05
N LEU A 4 -16.18 -3.58 7.16
CA LEU A 4 -14.87 -4.14 6.82
C LEU A 4 -14.01 -3.11 6.07
N LEU A 5 -14.60 -2.38 5.12
CA LEU A 5 -13.88 -1.34 4.38
C LEU A 5 -13.50 -0.16 5.28
N ASN A 6 -14.39 0.29 6.15
CA ASN A 6 -14.08 1.38 7.09
C ASN A 6 -12.94 1.00 8.05
N GLU A 7 -12.94 -0.23 8.54
CA GLU A 7 -11.88 -0.74 9.42
C GLU A 7 -10.56 -0.90 8.68
N ALA A 8 -10.58 -1.45 7.45
CA ALA A 8 -9.40 -1.56 6.60
C ALA A 8 -8.79 -0.19 6.27
N ILE A 9 -9.61 0.83 6.00
CA ILE A 9 -9.16 2.20 5.76
C ILE A 9 -8.52 2.80 7.02
N GLY A 10 -9.13 2.58 8.19
CA GLY A 10 -8.57 3.02 9.48
C GLY A 10 -7.18 2.43 9.73
N LEU A 11 -7.04 1.12 9.52
CA LEU A 11 -5.74 0.44 9.63
C LEU A 11 -4.74 0.91 8.56
N ALA A 12 -5.20 1.09 7.32
CA ALA A 12 -4.36 1.54 6.21
C ALA A 12 -3.73 2.92 6.49
N ALA A 13 -4.47 3.83 7.13
CA ALA A 13 -3.99 5.15 7.53
C ALA A 13 -2.84 5.07 8.55
N VAL A 14 -2.96 4.17 9.53
CA VAL A 14 -1.92 3.94 10.55
C VAL A 14 -0.69 3.25 9.95
N MET A 15 -0.89 2.34 9.00
CA MET A 15 0.19 1.59 8.33
C MET A 15 0.91 2.39 7.23
N SER A 16 0.25 3.40 6.66
CA SER A 16 0.76 4.24 5.57
C SER A 16 2.15 4.81 5.80
N PRO A 17 2.46 5.47 6.93
CA PRO A 17 3.81 6.00 7.15
C PRO A 17 4.89 4.91 7.12
N VAL A 18 4.61 3.71 7.63
CA VAL A 18 5.56 2.59 7.60
C VAL A 18 5.81 2.15 6.16
N ILE A 19 4.74 1.93 5.40
CA ILE A 19 4.84 1.48 4.01
C ILE A 19 5.49 2.55 3.13
N LEU A 20 5.18 3.83 3.34
CA LEU A 20 5.81 4.97 2.66
C LEU A 20 7.33 4.97 2.83
N ILE A 21 7.85 4.73 4.04
CA ILE A 21 9.30 4.68 4.31
C ILE A 21 9.95 3.60 3.45
N PHE A 22 9.39 2.39 3.44
CA PHE A 22 9.91 1.29 2.63
C PHE A 22 9.83 1.58 1.12
N VAL A 23 8.72 2.15 0.65
CA VAL A 23 8.57 2.55 -0.76
C VAL A 23 9.61 3.60 -1.14
N GLN A 24 9.89 4.57 -0.26
CA GLN A 24 10.89 5.62 -0.52
C GLN A 24 12.32 5.05 -0.56
N LEU A 25 12.64 4.07 0.29
CA LEU A 25 13.90 3.34 0.23
C LEU A 25 14.06 2.62 -1.12
N ILE A 26 13.00 1.96 -1.59
CA ILE A 26 13.00 1.27 -2.90
C ILE A 26 13.16 2.27 -4.05
N LYS A 27 12.52 3.44 -3.98
CA LYS A 27 12.68 4.53 -4.96
C LYS A 27 14.10 5.10 -5.01
N THR A 28 14.91 4.88 -3.97
CA THR A 28 16.32 5.30 -3.94
C THR A 28 17.21 4.32 -4.72
N ALA A 29 16.76 3.08 -4.92
CA ALA A 29 17.37 2.19 -5.89
C ALA A 29 16.98 2.66 -7.30
N ASP A 30 17.92 2.62 -8.24
CA ASP A 30 17.75 3.04 -9.64
C ASP A 30 16.89 2.03 -10.42
N LEU A 31 15.65 1.85 -9.94
CA LEU A 31 14.65 0.92 -10.45
C LEU A 31 13.73 1.64 -11.43
N ASP A 32 13.38 0.92 -12.49
CA ASP A 32 12.44 1.41 -13.48
C ASP A 32 11.08 1.74 -12.84
N LYS A 33 10.67 3.00 -12.98
CA LYS A 33 9.52 3.60 -12.29
C LYS A 33 8.20 2.86 -12.57
N ARG A 34 8.14 2.13 -13.68
CA ARG A 34 6.98 1.29 -14.04
C ARG A 34 6.69 0.17 -13.04
N TRP A 35 7.69 -0.29 -12.30
CA TRP A 35 7.53 -1.37 -11.30
C TRP A 35 7.20 -0.86 -9.92
N LEU A 36 7.45 0.42 -9.63
CA LEU A 36 7.23 1.01 -8.31
C LEU A 36 5.81 0.76 -7.78
N PRO A 37 4.71 0.90 -8.57
CA PRO A 37 3.38 0.69 -8.04
C PRO A 37 3.09 -0.78 -7.68
N LEU A 38 3.56 -1.72 -8.52
CA LEU A 38 3.45 -3.15 -8.23
C LEU A 38 4.23 -3.51 -6.97
N ILE A 39 5.45 -3.00 -6.84
CA ILE A 39 6.31 -3.26 -5.67
C ILE A 39 5.67 -2.69 -4.41
N SER A 40 5.16 -1.46 -4.44
CA SER A 40 4.47 -0.85 -3.29
C SER A 40 3.23 -1.63 -2.85
N ILE A 41 2.44 -2.16 -3.79
CA ILE A 41 1.27 -2.97 -3.48
C ILE A 41 1.68 -4.29 -2.82
N VAL A 42 2.64 -5.01 -3.42
CA VAL A 42 3.12 -6.29 -2.88
C VAL A 42 3.74 -6.09 -1.50
N LEU A 43 4.54 -5.04 -1.34
CA LEU A 43 5.14 -4.65 -0.08
C LEU A 43 4.07 -4.29 0.96
N GLY A 44 3.06 -3.50 0.60
CA GLY A 44 1.97 -3.14 1.48
C GLY A 44 1.19 -4.35 1.98
N ILE A 45 0.83 -5.28 1.08
CA ILE A 45 0.19 -6.55 1.46
C ILE A 45 1.09 -7.37 2.39
N ALA A 46 2.37 -7.51 2.06
CA ALA A 46 3.31 -8.28 2.88
C ALA A 46 3.43 -7.71 4.30
N VAL A 47 3.56 -6.38 4.43
CA VAL A 47 3.58 -5.70 5.73
C VAL A 47 2.24 -5.91 6.48
N GLY A 48 1.11 -5.80 5.79
CA GLY A 48 -0.22 -6.11 6.35
C GLY A 48 -0.30 -7.52 6.93
N ILE A 49 0.11 -8.52 6.16
CA ILE A 49 0.10 -9.92 6.59
C ILE A 49 1.03 -10.14 7.80
N VAL A 50 2.22 -9.54 7.80
CA VAL A 50 3.16 -9.64 8.94
C VAL A 50 2.53 -9.05 10.21
N PHE A 51 1.87 -7.90 10.11
CA PHE A 51 1.17 -7.29 11.23
C PHE A 51 0.00 -8.14 11.74
N ALA A 52 -0.79 -8.75 10.84
CA ALA A 52 -1.85 -9.65 11.24
C ALA A 52 -1.33 -10.88 11.98
N ILE A 53 -0.25 -11.51 11.50
CA ILE A 53 0.34 -12.68 12.18
C ILE A 53 0.88 -12.28 13.55
N ALA A 54 1.60 -11.15 13.64
CA ALA A 54 2.16 -10.67 14.91
C ALA A 54 1.08 -10.29 15.93
N GLY A 55 -0.03 -9.73 15.46
CA GLY A 55 -1.17 -9.31 16.29
C GLY A 55 -2.24 -10.39 16.51
N ASN A 56 -2.08 -11.59 15.93
CA ASN A 56 -3.12 -12.63 15.89
C ASN A 56 -4.48 -12.08 15.38
N ALA A 57 -4.42 -11.26 14.33
CA ALA A 57 -5.55 -10.56 13.74
C ALA A 57 -5.98 -11.17 12.39
N ASP A 58 -7.09 -10.67 11.86
CA ASP A 58 -7.63 -11.15 10.58
C ASP A 58 -6.69 -10.81 9.42
N LEU A 59 -6.18 -11.86 8.77
CA LEU A 59 -5.24 -11.78 7.64
C LEU A 59 -5.84 -11.04 6.43
N PHE A 60 -7.14 -11.23 6.18
CA PHE A 60 -7.81 -10.59 5.05
C PHE A 60 -7.98 -9.10 5.31
N LEU A 61 -8.42 -8.71 6.51
CA LEU A 61 -8.59 -7.31 6.89
C LEU A 61 -7.26 -6.54 6.83
N TYR A 62 -6.20 -7.08 7.43
CA TYR A 62 -4.88 -6.43 7.44
C TYR A 62 -4.18 -6.50 6.09
N GLY A 63 -4.36 -7.58 5.33
CA GLY A 63 -3.88 -7.69 3.96
C GLY A 63 -4.53 -6.64 3.06
N LEU A 64 -5.84 -6.41 3.22
CA LEU A 64 -6.57 -5.36 2.51
C LEU A 64 -6.13 -3.96 2.95
N ALA A 65 -5.96 -3.72 4.25
CA ALA A 65 -5.41 -2.46 4.77
C ALA A 65 -4.01 -2.18 4.20
N GLY A 66 -3.15 -3.20 4.16
CA GLY A 66 -1.83 -3.16 3.55
C GLY A 66 -1.88 -2.87 2.05
N PHE A 67 -2.79 -3.50 1.31
CA PHE A 67 -3.02 -3.22 -0.11
C PHE A 67 -3.40 -1.75 -0.35
N LEU A 68 -4.40 -1.26 0.39
CA LEU A 68 -4.88 0.13 0.25
C LEU A 68 -3.77 1.13 0.57
N SER A 69 -3.02 0.86 1.63
CA SER A 69 -1.89 1.69 2.08
C SER A 69 -0.71 1.67 1.09
N GLY A 70 -0.37 0.51 0.53
CA GLY A 70 0.65 0.37 -0.50
C GLY A 70 0.27 1.04 -1.82
N ALA A 71 -0.98 0.90 -2.25
CA ALA A 71 -1.49 1.61 -3.41
C ALA A 71 -1.43 3.14 -3.21
N ALA A 72 -1.84 3.63 -2.04
CA ALA A 72 -1.72 5.05 -1.70
C ALA A 72 -0.26 5.55 -1.69
N SER A 73 0.67 4.72 -1.20
CA SER A 73 2.09 5.06 -1.08
C SER A 73 2.84 5.14 -2.42
N SER A 74 2.38 4.40 -3.42
CA SER A 74 3.01 4.41 -4.75
C SER A 74 2.73 5.66 -5.57
N GLY A 75 1.73 6.47 -5.20
CA GLY A 75 1.21 7.53 -6.04
C GLY A 75 0.45 6.99 -7.27
N LEU A 76 -0.07 5.76 -7.20
CA LEU A 76 -0.84 5.14 -8.29
C LEU A 76 -2.01 6.03 -8.74
N TYR A 77 -2.62 6.77 -7.80
CA TYR A 77 -3.67 7.74 -8.10
C TYR A 77 -3.18 8.87 -9.02
N ASP A 78 -2.01 9.44 -8.71
CA ASP A 78 -1.39 10.51 -9.51
C ASP A 78 -0.95 10.00 -10.88
N GLY A 79 -0.42 8.76 -10.94
CA GLY A 79 -0.03 8.11 -12.19
C GLY A 79 -1.21 7.88 -13.15
N ILE A 80 -2.36 7.43 -12.64
CA ILE A 80 -3.58 7.28 -13.45
C ILE A 80 -4.08 8.64 -13.95
N GLN A 81 -4.01 9.68 -13.12
CA GLN A 81 -4.42 11.02 -13.50
C GLN A 81 -3.51 11.61 -14.59
N SER A 82 -2.20 11.41 -14.51
CA SER A 82 -1.22 11.81 -15.54
C SER A 82 -1.52 11.15 -16.89
N ILE A 83 -1.74 9.83 -16.93
CA ILE A 83 -2.10 9.11 -18.15
C ILE A 83 -3.41 9.64 -18.74
N ARG A 84 -4.40 9.93 -17.90
CA ARG A 84 -5.69 10.49 -18.33
C ARG A 84 -5.57 11.92 -18.86
N LYS A 85 -4.63 12.71 -18.35
CA LYS A 85 -4.39 14.09 -18.80
C LYS A 85 -3.58 14.19 -20.08
N GLY A 86 -2.98 13.09 -20.56
CA GLY A 86 -2.28 13.07 -21.85
C GLY A 86 -1.09 14.03 -21.88
N GLU A 87 -0.27 14.03 -20.82
CA GLU A 87 1.08 14.59 -20.84
C GLU A 87 2.11 13.51 -21.21
#